data_AF-A0A6M2E223-F1
#
_entry.id   AF-A0A6M2E223-F1
#
_cell.length_a   1.000
_cell.length_b   1.000
_cell.length_c   1.000
_cell.angle_alpha   90.00
_cell.angle_beta   90.00
_cell.angle_gamma   90.00
#
_symmetry.space_group_name_H-M   'P 1'
#
loop_
_entity.id
_entity.type
_entity.pdbx_description
1 polymer ?
#
loop_
_entity_poly.entity_id
_entity_poly.type
_entity_poly.pdbx_seq_one_letter_code
_entity_poly.pdbx_strand_id
1 'polypeptide(L)'
;MFALFLVLTLIFSKYECILCFTLSAYISQSGLHGEIHFIQKDSQVIELKTDLVPTLEYPEQIVTWSIHEFPVDYSKIENRCDEKHLGKKILDLENLLGYLTIPENSTASWDLPVKLTGDNGIWGRSILLKNVDNNMLSCATISSKDKTIERTAEARFHYPISGSIYFRWIAATKSNHVDMLIYTDLYHTRPTSGKYGRQFTEHNWKIYVTDIFDSKADNNEENCNALQLVYDPEDKGQGKGIGDVDQRVGKAHVAVDVTKISQKATFRDFELSALSSAIVGEQRKLYVVIFDDQHGDSFLSCSKIRLVDHIVTGAVLRNREIVMTQYWKYEPTLINFTSINSMLDFDLNYNIYDLPPHPKMIGTSEYCSTTGSLYDPLHKKSNNIIPPPGYGTQEQYPI
;
A
#
# COMPACT_ATOMS: atom_id res chain seq x y z
N MET A 1 8.01 -51.75 17.22
CA MET A 1 7.62 -51.37 15.85
C MET A 1 6.51 -50.31 15.79
N PHE A 2 5.70 -50.11 16.84
CA PHE A 2 4.66 -49.06 16.88
C PHE A 2 5.15 -47.66 17.32
N ALA A 3 6.22 -47.58 18.13
CA ALA A 3 6.74 -46.29 18.62
C ALA A 3 7.44 -45.45 17.54
N LEU A 4 8.02 -46.08 16.52
CA LEU A 4 8.72 -45.38 15.43
C LEU A 4 7.74 -44.70 14.45
N PHE A 5 6.53 -45.25 14.30
CA PHE A 5 5.50 -44.71 13.43
C PHE A 5 4.85 -43.46 14.03
N LEU A 6 4.73 -43.39 15.36
CA LEU A 6 4.14 -42.27 16.09
C LEU A 6 5.06 -41.05 16.13
N VAL A 7 6.38 -41.27 16.11
CA VAL A 7 7.36 -40.17 16.01
C VAL A 7 7.40 -39.60 14.59
N LEU A 8 7.22 -40.42 13.54
CA LEU A 8 7.15 -39.91 12.17
C LEU A 8 5.86 -39.13 11.88
N THR A 9 4.72 -39.50 12.47
CA THR A 9 3.47 -38.75 12.30
C THR A 9 3.42 -37.45 13.11
N LEU A 10 4.14 -37.36 14.24
CA LEU A 10 4.27 -36.10 15.00
C LEU A 10 5.22 -35.09 14.36
N ILE A 11 6.22 -35.54 13.59
CA ILE A 11 7.13 -34.66 12.85
C ILE A 11 6.44 -33.97 11.65
N PHE A 12 5.30 -34.50 11.16
CA PHE A 12 4.50 -33.86 10.11
C PHE A 12 3.57 -32.73 10.61
N SER A 13 3.48 -32.46 11.93
CA SER A 13 2.58 -31.41 12.47
C SER A 13 3.21 -30.01 12.62
N LYS A 14 4.50 -29.87 12.30
CA LYS A 14 5.20 -28.57 12.27
C LYS A 14 5.84 -28.32 10.91
N TYR A 15 5.03 -28.39 9.85
CA TYR A 15 5.37 -27.61 8.66
C TYR A 15 5.02 -26.16 8.96
N GLU A 16 5.98 -25.42 9.54
CA GLU A 16 6.03 -24.00 9.22
C GLU A 16 6.10 -23.92 7.70
N CYS A 17 5.09 -23.33 7.09
CA CYS A 17 5.01 -23.23 5.65
C CYS A 17 6.03 -22.17 5.19
N ILE A 18 7.28 -22.61 5.04
CA ILE A 18 8.45 -21.82 4.61
C ILE A 18 8.24 -21.23 3.19
N LEU A 19 7.20 -21.68 2.47
CA LEU A 19 6.81 -21.24 1.14
C LEU A 19 5.40 -20.62 1.09
N CYS A 20 4.80 -20.32 2.25
CA CYS A 20 3.45 -19.75 2.25
C CYS A 20 3.46 -18.31 1.77
N PHE A 21 2.54 -17.99 0.86
CA PHE A 21 2.21 -16.60 0.60
C PHE A 21 1.71 -15.97 1.90
N THR A 22 2.42 -14.95 2.37
CA THR A 22 2.19 -14.31 3.66
C THR A 22 2.02 -12.81 3.45
N LEU A 23 0.95 -12.26 4.00
CA LEU A 23 0.77 -10.81 4.11
C LEU A 23 1.18 -10.36 5.51
N SER A 24 1.55 -9.10 5.64
CA SER A 24 1.94 -8.46 6.90
C SER A 24 1.44 -7.03 6.95
N ALA A 25 1.07 -6.61 8.16
CA ALA A 25 0.70 -5.25 8.49
C ALA A 25 1.60 -4.78 9.64
N TYR A 26 2.40 -3.73 9.38
CA TYR A 26 3.39 -3.19 10.31
C TYR A 26 2.77 -2.09 11.17
N ILE A 27 2.68 -2.32 12.47
CA ILE A 27 2.08 -1.40 13.44
C ILE A 27 3.20 -0.69 14.21
N SER A 28 3.08 0.64 14.30
CA SER A 28 3.92 1.46 15.19
C SER A 28 3.14 2.73 15.49
N GLN A 29 2.08 2.63 16.29
CA GLN A 29 1.24 3.77 16.62
C GLN A 29 0.46 3.53 17.91
N SER A 30 0.11 4.61 18.61
CA SER A 30 -0.70 4.64 19.83
C SER A 30 -0.17 3.71 20.93
N GLY A 31 1.13 3.74 21.15
CA GLY A 31 1.77 2.92 22.17
C GLY A 31 1.85 1.43 21.86
N LEU A 32 1.64 1.02 20.60
CA LEU A 32 1.75 -0.36 20.13
C LEU A 32 2.72 -0.46 18.95
N HIS A 33 3.65 -1.41 19.01
CA HIS A 33 4.60 -1.71 17.93
C HIS A 33 4.58 -3.21 17.57
N GLY A 34 4.82 -3.56 16.32
CA GLY A 34 4.98 -4.96 15.90
C GLY A 34 4.30 -5.27 14.58
N GLU A 35 3.98 -6.54 14.36
CA GLU A 35 3.45 -7.04 13.09
C GLU A 35 2.20 -7.89 13.30
N ILE A 36 1.29 -7.83 12.33
CA ILE A 36 0.18 -8.77 12.19
C ILE A 36 0.38 -9.52 10.88
N HIS A 37 0.54 -10.84 10.97
CA HIS A 37 0.75 -11.71 9.83
C HIS A 37 -0.53 -12.42 9.43
N PHE A 38 -0.74 -12.56 8.12
CA PHE A 38 -1.85 -13.32 7.54
C PHE A 38 -1.25 -14.39 6.62
N ILE A 39 -1.41 -15.65 7.01
CA ILE A 39 -0.75 -16.80 6.39
C ILE A 39 -1.82 -17.71 5.79
N GLN A 40 -1.67 -18.12 4.53
CA GLN A 40 -2.63 -19.04 3.93
C GLN A 40 -2.55 -20.42 4.61
N LYS A 41 -3.68 -20.96 5.09
CA LYS A 41 -3.77 -22.36 5.57
C LYS A 41 -4.38 -23.26 4.51
N ASP A 42 -5.50 -22.84 3.95
CA ASP A 42 -6.23 -23.52 2.86
C ASP A 42 -6.90 -22.45 1.97
N SER A 43 -7.45 -22.80 0.80
CA SER A 43 -8.06 -21.89 -0.19
C SER A 43 -9.12 -20.91 0.30
N GLN A 44 -9.67 -21.09 1.51
CA GLN A 44 -10.73 -20.27 2.12
C GLN A 44 -10.41 -19.82 3.55
N VAL A 45 -9.33 -20.31 4.14
CA VAL A 45 -8.98 -20.06 5.54
C VAL A 45 -7.54 -19.58 5.62
N ILE A 46 -7.35 -18.50 6.36
CA ILE A 46 -6.04 -17.97 6.70
C ILE A 46 -5.82 -18.08 8.21
N GLU A 47 -4.56 -18.19 8.59
CA GLU A 47 -4.10 -17.99 9.96
C GLU A 47 -3.70 -16.53 10.14
N LEU A 48 -4.33 -15.86 11.11
CA LEU A 48 -3.92 -14.54 11.58
C LEU A 48 -3.01 -14.74 12.79
N LYS A 49 -1.79 -14.20 12.76
CA LYS A 49 -0.88 -14.16 13.91
C LYS A 49 -0.55 -12.74 14.31
N THR A 50 -0.62 -12.44 15.60
CA THR A 50 -0.11 -11.20 16.17
C THR A 50 1.31 -11.40 16.70
N ASP A 51 2.15 -10.39 16.52
CA ASP A 51 3.41 -10.20 17.23
C ASP A 51 3.52 -8.73 17.60
N LEU A 52 2.83 -8.36 18.68
CA LEU A 52 2.63 -6.98 19.08
C LEU A 52 3.24 -6.73 20.46
N VAL A 53 3.94 -5.62 20.60
CA VAL A 53 4.64 -5.21 21.82
C VAL A 53 4.09 -3.86 22.26
N PRO A 54 3.54 -3.75 23.47
CA PRO A 54 3.13 -2.47 24.03
C PRO A 54 4.35 -1.64 24.45
N THR A 55 4.21 -0.33 24.41
CA THR A 55 5.18 0.62 24.97
C THR A 55 5.08 0.68 26.49
N LEU A 56 6.10 1.24 27.15
CA LEU A 56 6.09 1.45 28.60
C LEU A 56 5.02 2.44 29.07
N GLU A 57 4.58 3.36 28.19
CA GLU A 57 3.53 4.33 28.50
C GLU A 57 2.15 3.65 28.53
N TYR A 58 1.92 2.67 27.66
CA TYR A 58 0.66 1.94 27.53
C TYR A 58 0.89 0.42 27.59
N PRO A 59 1.30 -0.12 28.76
CA PRO A 59 1.69 -1.52 28.91
C PRO A 59 0.53 -2.51 28.79
N GLU A 60 -0.68 -2.07 29.13
CA GLU A 60 -1.92 -2.84 29.05
C GLU A 60 -2.94 -2.08 28.20
N GLN A 61 -3.53 -2.76 27.22
CA GLN A 61 -4.49 -2.15 26.30
C GLN A 61 -5.55 -3.15 25.88
N ILE A 62 -6.81 -2.70 25.82
CA ILE A 62 -7.90 -3.45 25.20
C ILE A 62 -8.21 -2.78 23.87
N VAL A 63 -8.14 -3.56 22.78
CA VAL A 63 -8.16 -3.04 21.42
C VAL A 63 -9.27 -3.72 20.62
N THR A 64 -10.10 -2.92 19.95
CA THR A 64 -10.96 -3.39 18.87
C THR A 64 -10.21 -3.33 17.55
N TRP A 65 -10.60 -4.19 16.62
CA TRP A 65 -9.86 -4.38 15.38
C TRP A 65 -10.77 -4.74 14.22
N SER A 66 -10.46 -4.19 13.06
CA SER A 66 -11.24 -4.38 11.84
C SER A 66 -10.42 -4.18 10.58
N ILE A 67 -10.84 -4.80 9.48
CA ILE A 67 -10.26 -4.59 8.15
C ILE A 67 -11.15 -3.62 7.37
N HIS A 68 -10.53 -2.60 6.78
CA HIS A 68 -11.19 -1.54 6.01
C HIS A 68 -10.80 -1.59 4.54
N GLU A 69 -11.61 -0.95 3.70
CA GLU A 69 -11.53 -1.05 2.23
C GLU A 69 -10.22 -0.55 1.63
N PHE A 70 -9.75 0.62 2.05
CA PHE A 70 -8.61 1.30 1.44
C PHE A 70 -7.32 1.06 2.23
N PRO A 71 -6.16 1.02 1.55
CA PRO A 71 -4.89 0.96 2.26
C PRO A 71 -4.57 2.30 2.95
N VAL A 72 -3.68 2.28 3.92
CA VAL A 72 -3.25 3.46 4.68
C VAL A 72 -2.36 4.34 3.81
N ASP A 73 -2.69 5.62 3.69
CA ASP A 73 -1.88 6.63 3.01
C ASP A 73 -0.79 7.20 3.92
N TYR A 74 0.44 6.72 3.76
CA TYR A 74 1.58 7.16 4.57
C TYR A 74 2.14 8.51 4.14
N SER A 75 1.68 9.08 3.01
CA SER A 75 1.94 10.49 2.69
C SER A 75 1.19 11.45 3.62
N LYS A 76 0.15 10.96 4.31
CA LYS A 76 -0.54 11.68 5.38
C LYS A 76 0.11 11.36 6.71
N ILE A 77 0.69 12.39 7.32
CA ILE A 77 1.40 12.27 8.59
C ILE A 77 0.38 12.22 9.75
N GLU A 78 -0.64 13.08 9.71
CA GLU A 78 -1.67 13.18 10.76
C GLU A 78 -2.97 12.47 10.36
N ASN A 79 -3.67 11.91 11.35
CA ASN A 79 -5.04 11.38 11.22
C ASN A 79 -5.24 10.38 10.07
N ARG A 80 -4.18 9.71 9.62
CA ARG A 80 -4.22 8.73 8.51
C ARG A 80 -5.12 7.53 8.79
N CYS A 81 -5.35 7.22 10.06
CA CYS A 81 -6.19 6.11 10.51
C CYS A 81 -7.67 6.47 10.64
N ASP A 82 -8.06 7.72 10.36
CA ASP A 82 -9.47 8.10 10.38
C ASP A 82 -10.28 7.26 9.39
N GLU A 83 -11.47 6.82 9.79
CA GLU A 83 -12.36 6.00 8.96
C GLU A 83 -12.69 6.66 7.60
N LYS A 84 -12.74 8.00 7.54
CA LYS A 84 -12.93 8.76 6.29
C LYS A 84 -11.82 8.51 5.24
N HIS A 85 -10.67 8.00 5.65
CA HIS A 85 -9.53 7.68 4.78
C HIS A 85 -9.41 6.20 4.50
N LEU A 86 -9.75 5.35 5.47
CA LEU A 86 -9.70 3.89 5.32
C LEU A 86 -10.93 3.31 4.62
N GLY A 87 -12.03 4.08 4.54
CA GLY A 87 -13.27 3.64 3.91
C GLY A 87 -14.09 2.72 4.82
N LYS A 88 -15.08 2.04 4.24
CA LYS A 88 -16.00 1.18 4.99
C LYS A 88 -15.27 0.03 5.66
N LYS A 89 -15.79 -0.37 6.81
CA LYS A 89 -15.42 -1.62 7.49
C LYS A 89 -15.86 -2.80 6.62
N ILE A 90 -14.92 -3.62 6.17
CA ILE A 90 -15.18 -4.82 5.37
C ILE A 90 -15.26 -6.07 6.24
N LEU A 91 -14.42 -6.15 7.27
CA LEU A 91 -14.41 -7.27 8.21
C LEU A 91 -14.33 -6.74 9.63
N ASP A 92 -15.24 -7.20 10.47
CA ASP A 92 -15.26 -6.88 11.89
C ASP A 92 -14.59 -8.03 12.66
N LEU A 93 -13.33 -7.86 13.04
CA LEU A 93 -12.57 -8.90 13.74
C LEU A 93 -12.97 -9.00 15.20
N GLU A 94 -13.47 -7.91 15.81
CA GLU A 94 -14.03 -7.92 17.16
C GLU A 94 -15.19 -8.90 17.25
N ASN A 95 -16.14 -8.84 16.31
CA ASN A 95 -17.27 -9.77 16.30
C ASN A 95 -16.87 -11.24 16.06
N LEU A 96 -15.77 -11.48 15.35
CA LEU A 96 -15.33 -12.83 14.97
C LEU A 96 -14.40 -13.47 15.99
N LEU A 97 -13.48 -12.69 16.55
CA LEU A 97 -12.37 -13.15 17.38
C LEU A 97 -12.40 -12.59 18.81
N GLY A 98 -13.25 -11.60 19.07
CA GLY A 98 -13.27 -10.83 20.32
C GLY A 98 -12.26 -9.68 20.33
N TYR A 99 -12.14 -9.04 21.50
CA TYR A 99 -11.16 -8.00 21.76
C TYR A 99 -9.73 -8.56 21.73
N LEU A 100 -8.79 -7.71 21.34
CA LEU A 100 -7.37 -7.98 21.49
C LEU A 100 -6.91 -7.37 22.82
N THR A 101 -6.59 -8.22 23.80
CA THR A 101 -6.07 -7.80 25.11
C THR A 101 -4.56 -7.87 25.10
N ILE A 102 -3.87 -6.72 25.13
CA ILE A 102 -2.42 -6.64 25.20
C ILE A 102 -2.01 -6.46 26.67
N PRO A 103 -1.07 -7.26 27.22
CA PRO A 103 -0.15 -8.13 26.51
C PRO A 103 -0.60 -9.59 26.32
N GLU A 104 -1.74 -10.03 26.86
CA GLU A 104 -2.18 -11.44 26.83
C GLU A 104 -2.24 -12.06 25.42
N ASN A 105 -2.65 -11.26 24.43
CA ASN A 105 -2.79 -11.64 23.03
C ASN A 105 -1.73 -10.98 22.13
N SER A 106 -0.62 -10.51 22.72
CA SER A 106 0.54 -9.97 22.00
C SER A 106 1.06 -10.94 20.93
N THR A 107 1.17 -12.21 21.31
CA THR A 107 1.57 -13.31 20.45
C THR A 107 0.47 -14.37 20.44
N ALA A 108 -0.52 -14.20 19.57
CA ALA A 108 -1.66 -15.10 19.47
C ALA A 108 -1.95 -15.46 18.01
N SER A 109 -2.69 -16.55 17.81
CA SER A 109 -3.04 -17.07 16.49
C SER A 109 -4.51 -17.45 16.43
N TRP A 110 -5.17 -17.11 15.33
CA TRP A 110 -6.57 -17.41 15.05
C TRP A 110 -6.75 -17.86 13.61
N ASP A 111 -7.81 -18.63 13.37
CA ASP A 111 -8.23 -19.00 12.01
C ASP A 111 -9.38 -18.09 11.56
N LEU A 112 -9.24 -17.53 10.36
CA LEU A 112 -10.22 -16.64 9.76
C LEU A 112 -10.71 -17.20 8.41
N PRO A 113 -12.04 -17.27 8.18
CA PRO A 113 -12.61 -17.78 6.94
C PRO A 113 -12.59 -16.70 5.83
N VAL A 114 -11.40 -16.20 5.51
CA VAL A 114 -11.16 -15.21 4.47
C VAL A 114 -9.99 -15.62 3.59
N LYS A 115 -9.84 -14.96 2.44
CA LYS A 115 -8.75 -15.19 1.49
C LYS A 115 -7.72 -14.08 1.57
N LEU A 116 -6.46 -14.39 1.27
CA LEU A 116 -5.43 -13.37 1.10
C LEU A 116 -5.67 -12.54 -0.17
N THR A 117 -6.00 -13.19 -1.28
CA THR A 117 -6.17 -12.60 -2.61
C THR A 117 -7.54 -12.94 -3.25
N GLY A 118 -7.83 -12.35 -4.40
CA GLY A 118 -9.07 -12.49 -5.16
C GLY A 118 -10.11 -11.44 -4.78
N ASP A 119 -11.34 -11.58 -5.29
CA ASP A 119 -12.40 -10.55 -5.21
C ASP A 119 -12.68 -10.07 -3.77
N ASN A 120 -12.68 -11.00 -2.81
CA ASN A 120 -12.90 -10.72 -1.39
C ASN A 120 -11.59 -10.77 -0.56
N GLY A 121 -10.43 -10.78 -1.22
CA GLY A 121 -9.13 -10.86 -0.59
C GLY A 121 -8.81 -9.64 0.29
N ILE A 122 -8.03 -9.87 1.35
CA ILE A 122 -7.62 -8.82 2.30
C ILE A 122 -6.34 -8.07 1.91
N TRP A 123 -5.64 -8.52 0.87
CA TRP A 123 -4.47 -7.81 0.35
C TRP A 123 -4.81 -6.37 -0.06
N GLY A 124 -3.88 -5.43 0.12
CA GLY A 124 -4.07 -4.03 -0.28
C GLY A 124 -5.17 -3.28 0.48
N ARG A 125 -5.72 -3.87 1.53
CA ARG A 125 -6.64 -3.25 2.49
C ARG A 125 -5.87 -2.74 3.71
N SER A 126 -6.54 -2.05 4.63
CA SER A 126 -5.94 -1.67 5.91
C SER A 126 -6.54 -2.43 7.08
N ILE A 127 -5.74 -2.71 8.10
CA ILE A 127 -6.23 -3.03 9.44
C ILE A 127 -6.30 -1.75 10.27
N LEU A 128 -7.38 -1.57 11.02
CA LEU A 128 -7.58 -0.52 12.01
C LEU A 128 -7.65 -1.17 13.38
N LEU A 129 -6.89 -0.64 14.33
CA LEU A 129 -6.88 -0.96 15.74
C LEU A 129 -7.34 0.27 16.51
N LYS A 130 -8.27 0.11 17.43
CA LYS A 130 -8.78 1.20 18.26
C LYS A 130 -8.74 0.80 19.73
N ASN A 131 -8.03 1.57 20.54
CA ASN A 131 -8.01 1.38 21.98
C ASN A 131 -9.38 1.76 22.58
N VAL A 132 -9.94 0.89 23.41
CA VAL A 132 -11.29 1.04 23.98
C VAL A 132 -11.34 2.16 25.03
N ASP A 133 -10.28 2.35 25.79
CA ASP A 133 -10.26 3.26 26.94
C ASP A 133 -10.05 4.72 26.53
N ASN A 134 -9.14 4.97 25.58
CA ASN A 134 -8.74 6.32 25.19
C ASN A 134 -9.06 6.68 23.73
N ASN A 135 -9.67 5.78 22.97
CA ASN A 135 -10.04 5.95 21.55
C ASN A 135 -8.85 6.23 20.61
N MET A 136 -7.60 5.98 21.03
CA MET A 136 -6.45 6.12 20.13
C MET A 136 -6.52 5.10 19.00
N LEU A 137 -6.09 5.51 17.80
CA LEU A 137 -6.15 4.73 16.57
C LEU A 137 -4.77 4.33 16.08
N SER A 138 -4.62 3.09 15.66
CA SER A 138 -3.44 2.57 14.96
C SER A 138 -3.90 1.85 13.71
N CYS A 139 -3.20 2.03 12.60
CA CYS A 139 -3.59 1.40 11.35
C CYS A 139 -2.38 1.02 10.53
N ALA A 140 -2.54 0.01 9.67
CA ALA A 140 -1.51 -0.39 8.74
C ALA A 140 -2.11 -1.01 7.48
N THR A 141 -1.41 -0.85 6.36
CA THR A 141 -1.73 -1.55 5.10
C THR A 141 -1.32 -3.02 5.19
N ILE A 142 -2.22 -3.90 4.78
CA ILE A 142 -1.98 -5.33 4.61
C ILE A 142 -1.31 -5.52 3.24
N SER A 143 -0.03 -5.88 3.25
CA SER A 143 0.80 -6.02 2.05
C SER A 143 1.60 -7.31 2.10
N SER A 144 2.16 -7.79 0.99
CA SER A 144 2.99 -8.98 1.01
C SER A 144 4.25 -8.74 1.83
N LYS A 145 4.64 -9.77 2.61
CA LYS A 145 5.92 -9.79 3.31
C LYS A 145 7.09 -9.84 2.33
N ASP A 146 6.92 -10.54 1.20
CA ASP A 146 7.90 -10.53 0.11
C ASP A 146 7.58 -9.38 -0.84
N LYS A 147 8.39 -8.33 -0.78
CA LYS A 147 8.20 -7.12 -1.60
C LYS A 147 8.59 -7.33 -3.07
N THR A 148 9.30 -8.41 -3.40
CA THR A 148 9.77 -8.66 -4.77
C THR A 148 8.64 -9.13 -5.71
N ILE A 149 7.57 -9.69 -5.13
CA ILE A 149 6.42 -10.21 -5.86
C ILE A 149 5.30 -9.18 -6.04
N GLU A 150 5.41 -8.02 -5.41
CA GLU A 150 4.44 -6.92 -5.55
C GLU A 150 4.99 -5.84 -6.48
N ARG A 151 4.14 -5.37 -7.39
CA ARG A 151 4.48 -4.26 -8.28
C ARG A 151 3.29 -3.32 -8.41
N THR A 152 3.59 -2.07 -8.72
CA THR A 152 2.60 -1.01 -8.91
C THR A 152 2.90 -0.27 -10.20
N ALA A 153 1.85 0.10 -10.91
CA ALA A 153 1.89 1.05 -12.01
C ALA A 153 0.85 2.15 -11.80
N GLU A 154 1.09 3.33 -12.34
CA GLU A 154 0.25 4.51 -12.23
C GLU A 154 -0.13 5.03 -13.63
N ALA A 155 -1.41 5.32 -13.82
CA ALA A 155 -1.89 6.24 -14.85
C ALA A 155 -2.31 7.54 -14.15
N ARG A 156 -1.53 8.60 -14.36
CA ARG A 156 -1.73 9.91 -13.73
C ARG A 156 -2.36 10.89 -14.70
N PHE A 157 -3.49 11.45 -14.30
CA PHE A 157 -4.23 12.43 -15.07
C PHE A 157 -3.94 13.83 -14.56
N HIS A 158 -3.91 14.80 -15.48
CA HIS A 158 -3.58 16.20 -15.18
C HIS A 158 -4.70 17.18 -15.58
N TYR A 159 -5.39 16.93 -16.70
CA TYR A 159 -6.48 17.75 -17.20
C TYR A 159 -7.32 16.98 -18.25
N PRO A 160 -8.64 17.20 -18.40
CA PRO A 160 -9.53 18.00 -17.54
C PRO A 160 -9.89 17.31 -16.21
N ILE A 161 -9.57 16.02 -16.10
CA ILE A 161 -9.60 15.23 -14.87
C ILE A 161 -8.18 15.19 -14.30
N SER A 162 -8.06 15.27 -12.99
CA SER A 162 -6.81 15.10 -12.25
C SER A 162 -6.96 13.98 -11.23
N GLY A 163 -5.83 13.41 -10.82
CA GLY A 163 -5.77 12.25 -9.93
C GLY A 163 -5.08 11.07 -10.59
N SER A 164 -5.19 9.90 -9.97
CA SER A 164 -4.43 8.73 -10.39
C SER A 164 -5.25 7.46 -10.34
N ILE A 165 -4.93 6.57 -11.26
CA ILE A 165 -5.35 5.18 -11.24
C ILE A 165 -4.11 4.32 -11.03
N TYR A 166 -4.09 3.56 -9.95
CA TYR A 166 -3.01 2.64 -9.63
C TYR A 166 -3.42 1.21 -9.97
N PHE A 167 -2.56 0.52 -10.72
CA PHE A 167 -2.63 -0.91 -10.98
C PHE A 167 -1.60 -1.57 -10.09
N ARG A 168 -2.03 -2.25 -9.03
CA ARG A 168 -1.15 -3.03 -8.18
C ARG A 168 -1.39 -4.50 -8.45
N TRP A 169 -0.34 -5.31 -8.52
CA TRP A 169 -0.49 -6.76 -8.66
C TRP A 169 0.52 -7.52 -7.82
N ILE A 170 0.15 -8.75 -7.48
CA ILE A 170 1.05 -9.76 -6.95
C ILE A 170 1.28 -10.80 -8.05
N ALA A 171 2.54 -11.18 -8.27
CA ALA A 171 2.91 -12.29 -9.13
C ALA A 171 3.85 -13.23 -8.37
N ALA A 172 3.29 -14.06 -7.49
CA ALA A 172 4.07 -15.02 -6.73
C ALA A 172 4.37 -16.26 -7.59
N THR A 173 5.55 -16.27 -8.22
CA THR A 173 6.01 -17.34 -9.14
C THR A 173 5.99 -18.74 -8.52
N LYS A 174 6.11 -18.83 -7.18
CA LYS A 174 6.21 -20.10 -6.45
C LYS A 174 4.87 -20.62 -5.92
N SER A 175 3.84 -19.79 -5.79
CA SER A 175 2.61 -20.14 -5.06
C SER A 175 1.33 -19.99 -5.88
N ASN A 176 1.41 -19.69 -7.19
CA ASN A 176 0.26 -19.42 -8.07
C ASN A 176 -0.69 -18.31 -7.56
N HIS A 177 -0.26 -17.50 -6.59
CA HIS A 177 -1.04 -16.35 -6.13
C HIS A 177 -0.81 -15.20 -7.10
N VAL A 178 -1.84 -14.95 -7.90
CA VAL A 178 -1.90 -13.84 -8.84
C VAL A 178 -3.16 -13.05 -8.51
N ASP A 179 -3.00 -11.74 -8.38
CA ASP A 179 -4.10 -10.84 -8.07
C ASP A 179 -3.78 -9.45 -8.60
N MET A 180 -4.81 -8.72 -9.04
CA MET A 180 -4.70 -7.32 -9.45
C MET A 180 -5.75 -6.49 -8.71
N LEU A 181 -5.25 -5.45 -8.05
CA LEU A 181 -6.03 -4.44 -7.37
C LEU A 181 -5.87 -3.13 -8.13
N ILE A 182 -6.98 -2.57 -8.58
CA ILE A 182 -7.02 -1.24 -9.18
C ILE A 182 -7.57 -0.26 -8.16
N TYR A 183 -6.83 0.80 -7.88
CA TYR A 183 -7.25 1.89 -7.03
C TYR A 183 -7.43 3.15 -7.87
N THR A 184 -8.54 3.86 -7.67
CA THR A 184 -8.84 5.11 -8.35
C THR A 184 -9.11 6.22 -7.35
N ASP A 185 -8.58 7.40 -7.61
CA ASP A 185 -8.92 8.65 -6.92
C ASP A 185 -8.85 9.77 -7.95
N LEU A 186 -10.00 10.10 -8.53
CA LEU A 186 -10.12 11.02 -9.66
C LEU A 186 -11.07 12.16 -9.32
N TYR A 187 -10.76 13.36 -9.82
CA TYR A 187 -11.58 14.55 -9.64
C TYR A 187 -11.48 15.50 -10.83
N HIS A 188 -12.53 16.27 -11.08
CA HIS A 188 -12.50 17.32 -12.09
C HIS A 188 -11.60 18.48 -11.64
N THR A 189 -10.73 18.96 -12.53
CA THR A 189 -9.86 20.11 -12.25
C THR A 189 -10.63 21.41 -12.07
N ARG A 190 -11.84 21.49 -12.63
CA ARG A 190 -12.78 22.59 -12.44
C ARG A 190 -14.06 22.04 -11.82
N PRO A 191 -14.61 22.68 -10.78
CA PRO A 191 -15.86 22.24 -10.18
C PRO A 191 -16.95 22.10 -11.25
N THR A 192 -17.56 20.92 -11.31
CA THR A 192 -18.66 20.63 -12.23
C THR A 192 -19.92 20.28 -11.45
N SER A 193 -21.07 20.23 -12.12
CA SER A 193 -22.31 19.76 -11.52
C SER A 193 -22.51 18.30 -11.88
N GLY A 194 -22.56 17.42 -10.88
CA GLY A 194 -22.89 16.03 -11.10
C GLY A 194 -24.35 15.87 -11.54
N LYS A 195 -24.63 14.80 -12.31
CA LYS A 195 -26.00 14.48 -12.72
C LYS A 195 -26.86 14.16 -11.49
N TYR A 196 -28.08 14.69 -11.45
CA TYR A 196 -29.08 14.41 -10.40
C TYR A 196 -28.61 14.72 -8.97
N GLY A 197 -27.77 15.74 -8.78
CA GLY A 197 -27.29 16.14 -7.45
C GLY A 197 -26.24 15.19 -6.85
N ARG A 198 -25.72 14.24 -7.63
CA ARG A 198 -24.59 13.40 -7.20
C ARG A 198 -23.33 14.24 -7.08
N GLN A 199 -22.45 13.84 -6.17
CA GLN A 199 -21.15 14.50 -5.95
C GLN A 199 -20.02 13.90 -6.82
N PHE A 200 -20.38 13.15 -7.85
CA PHE A 200 -19.46 12.53 -8.81
C PHE A 200 -20.11 12.39 -10.19
N THR A 201 -19.28 12.26 -11.22
CA THR A 201 -19.67 11.85 -12.57
C THR A 201 -19.20 10.41 -12.84
N GLU A 202 -19.88 9.71 -13.72
CA GLU A 202 -19.59 8.31 -14.06
C GLU A 202 -19.12 8.21 -15.50
N HIS A 203 -17.94 7.63 -15.71
CA HIS A 203 -17.29 7.57 -17.02
C HIS A 203 -17.01 6.13 -17.42
N ASN A 204 -17.25 5.81 -18.70
CA ASN A 204 -16.67 4.60 -19.27
C ASN A 204 -15.15 4.80 -19.35
N TRP A 205 -14.40 3.72 -19.19
CA TRP A 205 -12.96 3.77 -19.18
C TRP A 205 -12.38 2.44 -19.65
N LYS A 206 -11.34 2.53 -20.46
CA LYS A 206 -10.75 1.39 -21.16
C LYS A 206 -9.24 1.52 -21.21
N ILE A 207 -8.57 0.39 -21.40
CA ILE A 207 -7.12 0.35 -21.65
C ILE A 207 -6.89 0.21 -23.15
N TYR A 208 -6.22 1.22 -23.71
CA TYR A 208 -5.78 1.27 -25.09
C TYR A 208 -4.31 0.90 -25.20
N VAL A 209 -3.91 0.47 -26.39
CA VAL A 209 -2.53 0.12 -26.71
C VAL A 209 -2.05 0.87 -27.95
N THR A 210 -0.80 1.29 -27.96
CA THR A 210 -0.16 1.90 -29.13
C THR A 210 0.20 0.86 -30.19
N ASP A 211 0.27 1.27 -31.46
CA ASP A 211 0.86 0.46 -32.51
C ASP A 211 2.39 0.35 -32.30
N ILE A 212 2.97 -0.79 -32.70
CA ILE A 212 4.41 -1.10 -32.62
C ILE A 212 5.27 -0.17 -33.48
N PHE A 213 4.69 0.46 -34.50
CA PHE A 213 5.41 1.37 -35.40
C PHE A 213 5.36 2.84 -34.98
N ASP A 214 4.61 3.17 -33.92
CA ASP A 214 4.38 4.56 -33.53
C ASP A 214 5.51 5.10 -32.63
N SER A 215 6.71 5.18 -33.21
CA SER A 215 7.90 5.82 -32.61
C SER A 215 7.72 7.33 -32.36
N LYS A 216 6.63 7.94 -32.87
CA LYS A 216 6.28 9.35 -32.66
C LYS A 216 5.34 9.58 -31.48
N ALA A 217 4.78 8.52 -30.90
CA ALA A 217 3.93 8.60 -29.70
C ALA A 217 4.69 9.13 -28.46
N ASP A 218 6.03 9.12 -28.48
CA ASP A 218 6.86 9.74 -27.43
C ASP A 218 6.83 11.27 -27.45
N ASN A 219 6.52 11.90 -28.58
CA ASN A 219 6.60 13.37 -28.70
C ASN A 219 5.37 14.11 -28.15
N ASN A 220 4.27 13.40 -27.87
CA ASN A 220 3.04 13.96 -27.28
C ASN A 220 2.30 12.88 -26.47
N GLU A 221 2.91 12.38 -25.39
CA GLU A 221 2.33 11.34 -24.51
C GLU A 221 0.96 11.74 -23.90
N GLU A 222 0.62 13.03 -23.90
CA GLU A 222 -0.68 13.55 -23.42
C GLU A 222 -1.76 13.57 -24.53
N ASN A 223 -1.40 13.31 -25.79
CA ASN A 223 -2.34 13.36 -26.91
C ASN A 223 -2.96 11.98 -27.16
N CYS A 224 -4.23 11.85 -26.82
CA CYS A 224 -5.00 10.62 -26.95
C CYS A 224 -5.38 10.26 -28.40
N ASN A 225 -5.18 11.16 -29.37
CA ASN A 225 -5.65 10.98 -30.75
C ASN A 225 -4.97 9.83 -31.50
N ALA A 226 -3.78 9.40 -31.06
CA ALA A 226 -3.09 8.25 -31.63
C ALA A 226 -3.67 6.90 -31.18
N LEU A 227 -4.50 6.89 -30.12
CA LEU A 227 -5.05 5.68 -29.55
C LEU A 227 -6.25 5.20 -30.37
N GLN A 228 -6.12 4.03 -31.00
CA GLN A 228 -7.16 3.48 -31.87
C GLN A 228 -7.66 2.10 -31.41
N LEU A 229 -6.81 1.33 -30.72
CA LEU A 229 -7.08 -0.06 -30.38
C LEU A 229 -7.23 -0.24 -28.87
N VAL A 230 -8.37 -0.78 -28.45
CA VAL A 230 -8.54 -1.34 -27.10
C VAL A 230 -7.63 -2.55 -26.97
N TYR A 231 -6.97 -2.69 -25.83
CA TYR A 231 -6.07 -3.80 -25.58
C TYR A 231 -6.85 -5.11 -25.45
N ASP A 232 -6.81 -5.93 -26.49
CA ASP A 232 -7.46 -7.25 -26.56
C ASP A 232 -6.49 -8.28 -27.19
N PRO A 233 -5.55 -8.84 -26.40
CA PRO A 233 -4.55 -9.77 -26.91
C PRO A 233 -5.15 -11.13 -27.35
N GLU A 234 -6.37 -11.46 -26.90
CA GLU A 234 -7.05 -12.72 -27.21
C GLU A 234 -8.10 -12.58 -28.33
N ASP A 235 -8.25 -11.38 -28.91
CA ASP A 235 -9.22 -11.06 -29.97
C ASP A 235 -10.64 -11.55 -29.63
N LYS A 236 -11.08 -11.31 -28.39
CA LYS A 236 -12.43 -11.65 -27.92
C LYS A 236 -13.51 -10.79 -28.57
N GLY A 237 -13.10 -9.67 -29.15
CA GLY A 237 -13.96 -8.72 -29.85
C GLY A 237 -14.50 -7.63 -28.93
N GLN A 238 -15.28 -6.73 -29.55
CA GLN A 238 -15.72 -5.49 -28.91
C GLN A 238 -16.48 -5.72 -27.59
N GLY A 239 -16.03 -5.06 -26.52
CA GLY A 239 -16.68 -5.10 -25.20
C GLY A 239 -16.34 -6.35 -24.38
N LYS A 240 -15.45 -7.21 -24.87
CA LYS A 240 -15.03 -8.47 -24.21
C LYS A 240 -13.52 -8.56 -24.01
N GLY A 241 -12.76 -7.58 -24.52
CA GLY A 241 -11.32 -7.54 -24.35
C GLY A 241 -10.95 -7.25 -22.91
N ILE A 242 -9.74 -7.66 -22.50
CA ILE A 242 -9.23 -7.34 -21.15
C ILE A 242 -9.09 -5.82 -20.93
N GLY A 243 -8.95 -5.04 -22.01
CA GLY A 243 -8.95 -3.58 -21.98
C GLY A 243 -10.33 -2.93 -21.86
N ASP A 244 -11.44 -3.67 -22.00
CA ASP A 244 -12.80 -3.17 -21.75
C ASP A 244 -13.11 -3.16 -20.24
N VAL A 245 -12.31 -2.41 -19.47
CA VAL A 245 -12.30 -2.41 -18.00
C VAL A 245 -13.65 -1.99 -17.42
N ASP A 246 -14.35 -1.05 -18.06
CA ASP A 246 -15.68 -0.61 -17.65
C ASP A 246 -16.73 -1.72 -17.63
N GLN A 247 -16.66 -2.67 -18.57
CA GLN A 247 -17.57 -3.81 -18.63
C GLN A 247 -17.24 -4.86 -17.56
N ARG A 248 -15.99 -4.87 -17.11
CA ARG A 248 -15.45 -5.84 -16.15
C ARG A 248 -15.69 -5.43 -14.70
N VAL A 249 -15.34 -4.19 -14.36
CA VAL A 249 -15.35 -3.70 -12.98
C VAL A 249 -16.29 -2.52 -12.74
N GLY A 250 -17.00 -2.06 -13.78
CA GLY A 250 -17.90 -0.93 -13.72
C GLY A 250 -17.24 0.40 -14.09
N LYS A 251 -18.03 1.48 -14.04
CA LYS A 251 -17.60 2.82 -14.47
C LYS A 251 -16.64 3.48 -13.48
N ALA A 252 -15.76 4.33 -14.00
CA ALA A 252 -14.91 5.18 -13.18
C ALA A 252 -15.72 6.33 -12.57
N HIS A 253 -15.55 6.55 -11.27
CA HIS A 253 -16.15 7.68 -10.56
C HIS A 253 -15.15 8.84 -10.49
N VAL A 254 -15.60 10.03 -10.87
CA VAL A 254 -14.79 11.24 -10.84
C VAL A 254 -15.48 12.27 -9.97
N ALA A 255 -14.83 12.70 -8.89
CA ALA A 255 -15.38 13.68 -7.97
C ALA A 255 -15.65 15.01 -8.67
N VAL A 256 -16.81 15.61 -8.40
CA VAL A 256 -17.17 16.91 -8.98
C VAL A 256 -16.38 18.07 -8.36
N ASP A 257 -15.94 17.89 -7.12
CA ASP A 257 -15.18 18.87 -6.33
C ASP A 257 -14.41 18.14 -5.22
N VAL A 258 -13.08 18.08 -5.38
CA VAL A 258 -12.17 17.40 -4.44
C VAL A 258 -12.18 18.03 -3.04
N THR A 259 -12.55 19.31 -2.92
CA THR A 259 -12.59 20.00 -1.63
C THR A 259 -13.77 19.56 -0.77
N LYS A 260 -14.79 18.95 -1.38
CA LYS A 260 -16.01 18.49 -0.70
C LYS A 260 -15.96 17.00 -0.43
N ILE A 261 -15.62 16.20 -1.44
CA ILE A 261 -15.61 14.75 -1.33
C ILE A 261 -14.56 14.13 -2.25
N SER A 262 -13.86 13.11 -1.73
CA SER A 262 -13.00 12.24 -2.53
C SER A 262 -13.80 11.03 -2.98
N GLN A 263 -13.62 10.63 -4.24
CA GLN A 263 -14.30 9.48 -4.85
C GLN A 263 -13.29 8.37 -5.07
N LYS A 264 -12.86 7.78 -3.95
CA LYS A 264 -11.96 6.63 -3.96
C LYS A 264 -12.75 5.37 -4.26
N ALA A 265 -12.23 4.56 -5.17
CA ALA A 265 -12.79 3.25 -5.46
C ALA A 265 -11.69 2.23 -5.67
N THR A 266 -11.94 1.00 -5.23
CA THR A 266 -11.08 -0.16 -5.46
C THR A 266 -11.83 -1.20 -6.28
N PHE A 267 -11.14 -1.74 -7.28
CA PHE A 267 -11.65 -2.78 -8.16
C PHE A 267 -10.72 -3.98 -8.11
N ARG A 268 -11.30 -5.18 -8.08
CA ARG A 268 -10.59 -6.45 -8.08
C ARG A 268 -11.18 -7.35 -9.14
N ASP A 269 -10.31 -7.96 -9.92
CA ASP A 269 -10.69 -8.85 -11.00
C ASP A 269 -9.49 -9.71 -11.36
N PHE A 270 -9.64 -11.01 -11.12
CA PHE A 270 -8.55 -11.95 -11.34
C PHE A 270 -8.04 -11.95 -12.79
N GLU A 271 -8.92 -11.79 -13.78
CA GLU A 271 -8.52 -11.81 -15.20
C GLU A 271 -7.69 -10.60 -15.58
N LEU A 272 -7.92 -9.44 -14.95
CA LEU A 272 -7.10 -8.23 -15.18
C LEU A 272 -5.64 -8.44 -14.78
N SER A 273 -5.34 -9.45 -13.97
CA SER A 273 -3.95 -9.80 -13.66
C SER A 273 -3.11 -10.14 -14.89
N ALA A 274 -3.73 -10.57 -16.00
CA ALA A 274 -3.02 -10.78 -17.27
C ALA A 274 -2.50 -9.46 -17.89
N LEU A 275 -2.98 -8.29 -17.45
CA LEU A 275 -2.40 -6.99 -17.82
C LEU A 275 -0.98 -6.82 -17.26
N SER A 276 -0.61 -7.51 -16.18
CA SER A 276 0.70 -7.33 -15.53
C SER A 276 1.88 -7.54 -16.48
N SER A 277 1.83 -8.56 -17.34
CA SER A 277 2.88 -8.85 -18.32
C SER A 277 2.96 -7.76 -19.41
N ALA A 278 1.80 -7.22 -19.81
CA ALA A 278 1.69 -6.17 -20.81
C ALA A 278 2.17 -4.82 -20.28
N ILE A 279 1.91 -4.50 -19.00
CA ILE A 279 2.41 -3.29 -18.33
C ILE A 279 3.94 -3.33 -18.18
N VAL A 280 4.51 -4.50 -17.90
CA VAL A 280 5.97 -4.68 -17.78
C VAL A 280 6.66 -4.74 -19.15
N GLY A 281 5.93 -5.11 -20.20
CA GLY A 281 6.47 -5.21 -21.55
C GLY A 281 6.85 -3.84 -22.16
N GLU A 282 8.00 -3.78 -22.83
CA GLU A 282 8.49 -2.53 -23.43
C GLU A 282 7.96 -2.26 -24.84
N GLN A 283 7.46 -3.29 -25.53
CA GLN A 283 7.14 -3.19 -26.97
C GLN A 283 5.88 -2.37 -27.28
N ARG A 284 4.93 -2.32 -26.34
CA ARG A 284 3.65 -1.63 -26.52
C ARG A 284 3.35 -0.82 -25.28
N LYS A 285 2.90 0.42 -25.47
CA LYS A 285 2.55 1.31 -24.36
C LYS A 285 1.05 1.20 -24.12
N LEU A 286 0.68 0.99 -22.86
CA LEU A 286 -0.72 0.96 -22.44
C LEU A 286 -1.15 2.33 -21.92
N TYR A 287 -2.37 2.71 -22.25
CA TYR A 287 -2.99 3.97 -21.84
C TYR A 287 -4.35 3.69 -21.25
N VAL A 288 -4.67 4.30 -20.11
CA VAL A 288 -6.06 4.37 -19.67
C VAL A 288 -6.71 5.54 -20.38
N VAL A 289 -7.87 5.30 -20.99
CA VAL A 289 -8.72 6.31 -21.61
C VAL A 289 -10.02 6.40 -20.83
N ILE A 290 -10.36 7.60 -20.40
CA ILE A 290 -11.63 7.94 -19.77
C ILE A 290 -12.48 8.66 -20.81
N PHE A 291 -13.71 8.20 -21.01
CA PHE A 291 -14.66 8.73 -21.99
C PHE A 291 -15.52 9.84 -21.39
N ASP A 292 -16.05 10.71 -22.23
CA ASP A 292 -16.99 11.75 -21.82
C ASP A 292 -18.31 11.14 -21.31
N ASP A 293 -18.93 11.76 -20.31
CA ASP A 293 -20.13 11.22 -19.66
C ASP A 293 -21.44 11.52 -20.41
N GLN A 294 -21.41 12.42 -21.41
CA GLN A 294 -22.50 12.69 -22.34
C GLN A 294 -22.25 12.03 -23.69
N HIS A 295 -21.00 12.08 -24.16
CA HIS A 295 -20.57 11.59 -25.46
C HIS A 295 -19.71 10.34 -25.29
N GLY A 296 -20.35 9.17 -25.12
CA GLY A 296 -19.68 7.90 -24.80
C GLY A 296 -18.66 7.40 -25.83
N ASP A 297 -18.60 8.00 -27.03
CA ASP A 297 -17.61 7.71 -28.07
C ASP A 297 -16.44 8.71 -28.08
N SER A 298 -16.50 9.77 -27.28
CA SER A 298 -15.47 10.81 -27.18
C SER A 298 -14.54 10.55 -26.00
N PHE A 299 -13.24 10.69 -26.23
CA PHE A 299 -12.26 10.68 -25.13
C PHE A 299 -12.38 11.99 -24.35
N LEU A 300 -12.46 11.88 -23.03
CA LEU A 300 -12.38 13.00 -22.11
C LEU A 300 -10.93 13.26 -21.70
N SER A 301 -10.20 12.19 -21.38
CA SER A 301 -8.79 12.24 -21.01
C SER A 301 -8.14 10.88 -21.18
N CYS A 302 -6.83 10.85 -21.37
CA CYS A 302 -6.05 9.61 -21.29
C CYS A 302 -4.78 9.83 -20.47
N SER A 303 -4.19 8.73 -20.01
CA SER A 303 -2.86 8.71 -19.42
C SER A 303 -2.16 7.38 -19.72
N LYS A 304 -0.87 7.46 -20.04
CA LYS A 304 0.02 6.29 -20.11
C LYS A 304 0.09 5.61 -18.74
N ILE A 305 0.06 4.28 -18.72
CA ILE A 305 0.33 3.45 -17.55
C ILE A 305 1.85 3.32 -17.42
N ARG A 306 2.42 3.74 -16.30
CA ARG A 306 3.87 3.68 -16.03
C ARG A 306 4.15 2.87 -14.78
N LEU A 307 5.19 2.05 -14.79
CA LEU A 307 5.66 1.40 -13.56
C LEU A 307 6.06 2.46 -12.53
N VAL A 308 5.71 2.21 -11.27
CA VAL A 308 6.14 3.03 -10.15
C VAL A 308 7.38 2.39 -9.55
N ASP A 309 8.49 3.10 -9.62
CA ASP A 309 9.74 2.68 -8.98
C ASP A 309 9.69 2.93 -7.47
N HIS A 310 10.35 2.05 -6.71
CA HIS A 310 10.54 2.26 -5.28
C HIS A 310 11.52 3.42 -5.04
N ILE A 311 11.31 4.14 -3.95
CA ILE A 311 12.26 5.16 -3.49
C ILE A 311 13.19 4.49 -2.49
N VAL A 312 14.48 4.45 -2.84
CA VAL A 312 15.55 3.99 -1.96
C VAL A 312 16.50 5.15 -1.76
N THR A 313 16.73 5.50 -0.50
CA THR A 313 17.73 6.50 -0.11
C THR A 313 18.53 5.95 1.05
N GLY A 314 19.79 6.35 1.17
CA GLY A 314 20.63 5.82 2.23
C GLY A 314 21.93 6.58 2.37
N ALA A 315 22.63 6.27 3.45
CA ALA A 315 23.93 6.82 3.75
C ALA A 315 24.87 5.71 4.20
N VAL A 316 26.10 5.75 3.71
CA VAL A 316 27.19 4.86 4.15
C VAL A 316 28.10 5.65 5.07
N LEU A 317 28.16 5.24 6.34
CA LEU A 317 29.01 5.83 7.37
C LEU A 317 30.11 4.83 7.76
N ARG A 318 31.31 5.03 7.24
CA ARG A 318 32.50 4.17 7.45
C ARG A 318 32.22 2.69 7.19
N ASN A 319 31.75 1.96 8.19
CA ASN A 319 31.49 0.52 8.18
C ASN A 319 30.01 0.17 8.40
N ARG A 320 29.12 1.16 8.28
CA ARG A 320 27.69 1.03 8.48
C ARG A 320 26.96 1.62 7.29
N GLU A 321 25.85 1.02 6.94
CA GLU A 321 24.96 1.52 5.91
C GLU A 321 23.54 1.60 6.49
N ILE A 322 22.91 2.74 6.25
CA ILE A 322 21.52 3.02 6.63
C ILE A 322 20.76 3.17 5.33
N VAL A 323 19.78 2.30 5.10
CA VAL A 323 18.95 2.32 3.89
C VAL A 323 17.50 2.49 4.29
N MET A 324 16.88 3.53 3.75
CA MET A 324 15.46 3.81 3.85
C MET A 324 14.81 3.45 2.53
N THR A 325 13.83 2.57 2.58
CA THR A 325 13.10 2.09 1.41
C THR A 325 11.62 2.37 1.58
N GLN A 326 11.04 3.13 0.65
CA GLN A 326 9.60 3.25 0.49
C GLN A 326 9.21 2.61 -0.85
N TYR A 327 8.60 1.42 -0.78
CA TYR A 327 8.14 0.71 -1.97
C TYR A 327 6.99 1.43 -2.65
N TRP A 328 6.11 2.03 -1.84
CA TRP A 328 4.89 2.65 -2.31
C TRP A 328 4.32 3.61 -1.25
N LYS A 329 3.58 4.65 -1.66
CA LYS A 329 2.98 5.62 -0.71
C LYS A 329 1.97 5.01 0.26
N TYR A 330 1.36 3.87 -0.10
CA TYR A 330 0.47 3.13 0.78
C TYR A 330 1.19 2.10 1.67
N GLU A 331 2.52 2.18 1.75
CA GLU A 331 3.35 1.35 2.63
C GLU A 331 4.26 2.22 3.50
N PRO A 332 4.58 1.76 4.73
CA PRO A 332 5.51 2.47 5.58
C PRO A 332 6.90 2.52 4.96
N THR A 333 7.67 3.54 5.31
CA THR A 333 9.10 3.58 4.98
C THR A 333 9.84 2.63 5.92
N LEU A 334 10.56 1.67 5.36
CA LEU A 334 11.36 0.71 6.12
C LEU A 334 12.79 1.24 6.25
N ILE A 335 13.34 1.19 7.46
CA ILE A 335 14.70 1.64 7.74
C ILE A 335 15.53 0.41 8.14
N ASN A 336 16.54 0.10 7.34
CA ASN A 336 17.43 -1.03 7.55
C ASN A 336 18.83 -0.53 7.91
N PHE A 337 19.44 -1.19 8.89
CA PHE A 337 20.81 -0.93 9.34
C PHE A 337 21.68 -2.14 9.05
N THR A 338 22.72 -1.97 8.23
CA THR A 338 23.71 -3.01 7.94
C THR A 338 25.07 -2.60 8.51
N SER A 339 25.76 -3.54 9.18
CA SER A 339 27.12 -3.35 9.67
C SER A 339 28.05 -4.30 8.93
N ILE A 340 29.16 -3.77 8.39
CA ILE A 340 30.15 -4.55 7.63
C ILE A 340 30.97 -5.46 8.56
N ASN A 341 31.07 -5.12 9.85
CA ASN A 341 31.68 -5.97 10.87
C ASN A 341 30.57 -6.54 11.77
N SER A 342 30.44 -7.87 11.77
CA SER A 342 29.35 -8.66 12.37
C SER A 342 29.35 -8.75 13.91
N MET A 343 30.09 -7.88 14.59
CA MET A 343 30.15 -7.83 16.04
C MET A 343 30.25 -6.35 16.44
N LEU A 344 29.15 -5.80 16.96
CA LEU A 344 29.09 -4.80 18.05
C LEU A 344 27.76 -4.02 17.99
N ASP A 345 27.00 -4.19 19.09
CA ASP A 345 25.90 -3.41 19.66
C ASP A 345 24.82 -2.79 18.77
N PHE A 346 23.59 -3.23 19.04
CA PHE A 346 22.32 -2.72 18.53
C PHE A 346 21.87 -1.40 19.20
N ASP A 347 22.75 -0.68 19.91
CA ASP A 347 22.45 0.64 20.49
C ASP A 347 22.74 1.75 19.46
N LEU A 348 22.06 1.67 18.31
CA LEU A 348 22.17 2.63 17.23
C LEU A 348 21.07 3.69 17.35
N ASN A 349 21.43 4.84 17.90
CA ASN A 349 20.61 6.04 17.82
C ASN A 349 21.01 6.83 16.58
N TYR A 350 20.03 7.23 15.78
CA TYR A 350 20.21 8.15 14.67
C TYR A 350 19.27 9.34 14.84
N ASN A 351 19.66 10.45 14.22
CA ASN A 351 18.89 11.69 14.17
C ASN A 351 19.01 12.23 12.75
N ILE A 352 17.91 12.70 12.17
CA ILE A 352 17.89 13.35 10.86
C ILE A 352 17.76 14.85 11.07
N TYR A 353 18.65 15.62 10.47
CA TYR A 353 18.62 17.08 10.56
C TYR A 353 18.21 17.69 9.22
N ASP A 354 17.54 18.83 9.28
CA ASP A 354 17.16 19.61 8.12
C ASP A 354 18.40 20.09 7.33
N LEU A 355 18.33 19.95 6.01
CA LEU A 355 19.35 20.41 5.06
C LEU A 355 19.04 21.83 4.55
N PRO A 356 20.03 22.57 4.01
CA PRO A 356 21.45 22.21 3.90
C PRO A 356 22.30 22.68 5.11
N PRO A 357 23.43 22.00 5.40
CA PRO A 357 24.46 22.56 6.28
C PRO A 357 25.12 23.79 5.65
N HIS A 358 25.80 24.59 6.47
CA HIS A 358 26.39 25.85 6.02
C HIS A 358 27.55 25.59 5.02
N PRO A 359 27.46 26.06 3.76
CA PRO A 359 28.42 25.68 2.70
C PRO A 359 29.87 26.07 2.99
N LYS A 360 30.09 27.13 3.76
CA LYS A 360 31.46 27.58 4.12
C LYS A 360 32.23 26.61 5.01
N MET A 361 31.53 25.66 5.65
CA MET A 361 32.12 24.71 6.60
C MET A 361 32.45 23.37 5.95
N ILE A 362 32.28 23.22 4.64
CA ILE A 362 32.61 21.99 3.90
C ILE A 362 34.08 21.59 4.17
N GLY A 363 34.28 20.34 4.59
CA GLY A 363 35.60 19.79 4.91
C GLY A 363 36.10 20.07 6.33
N THR A 364 35.36 20.82 7.14
CA THR A 364 35.65 21.03 8.57
C THR A 364 34.93 19.98 9.43
N SER A 365 35.44 19.75 10.64
CA SER A 365 34.80 18.88 11.63
C SER A 365 33.43 19.40 12.10
N GLU A 366 33.17 20.70 11.95
CA GLU A 366 31.93 21.35 12.37
C GLU A 366 30.86 21.36 11.26
N TYR A 367 31.15 20.82 10.08
CA TYR A 367 30.21 20.83 8.95
C TYR A 367 28.82 20.28 9.33
N CYS A 368 28.78 19.12 9.99
CA CYS A 368 27.53 18.50 10.44
C CYS A 368 26.85 19.25 11.59
N SER A 369 27.57 20.10 12.33
CA SER A 369 27.00 20.92 13.39
C SER A 369 26.29 22.17 12.85
N THR A 370 26.40 22.43 11.54
CA THR A 370 25.76 23.58 10.88
C THR A 370 24.48 23.24 10.12
N THR A 371 23.95 22.02 10.30
CA THR A 371 22.64 21.64 9.80
C THR A 371 21.52 22.41 10.51
N GLY A 372 20.30 22.33 9.96
CA GLY A 372 19.11 22.93 10.59
C GLY A 372 18.66 22.18 11.84
N SER A 373 17.39 22.35 12.19
CA SER A 373 16.73 21.64 13.29
C SER A 373 16.71 20.13 13.07
N LEU A 374 16.52 19.39 14.18
CA LEU A 374 16.12 17.98 14.12
C LEU A 374 14.80 17.87 13.34
N TYR A 375 14.73 16.95 12.39
CA TYR A 375 13.59 16.78 11.51
C TYR A 375 12.42 16.20 12.31
N ASP A 376 11.40 17.03 12.53
CA ASP A 376 10.18 16.63 13.24
C ASP A 376 8.95 16.88 12.38
N PRO A 377 8.52 15.88 11.58
CA PRO A 377 7.37 16.02 10.70
C PRO A 377 6.04 16.17 11.45
N LEU A 378 6.01 15.87 12.76
CA LEU A 378 4.83 15.98 13.61
C LEU A 378 4.83 17.26 14.45
N HIS A 379 5.87 18.09 14.32
CA HIS A 379 6.03 19.36 15.07
C HIS A 379 5.66 19.23 16.54
N LYS A 380 6.18 18.19 17.20
CA LYS A 380 5.86 17.87 18.58
C LYS A 380 6.30 19.01 19.49
N LYS A 381 5.46 19.32 20.47
CA LYS A 381 5.79 20.31 21.49
C LYS A 381 6.93 19.77 22.35
N SER A 382 7.92 20.60 22.68
CA SER A 382 9.12 20.21 23.44
C SER A 382 8.87 19.69 24.87
N ASN A 383 7.61 19.69 25.32
CA ASN A 383 7.22 19.24 26.67
C ASN A 383 6.79 17.76 26.70
N ASN A 384 6.75 17.07 25.57
CA ASN A 384 6.45 15.64 25.55
C ASN A 384 7.70 14.84 25.97
N ILE A 385 7.51 13.90 26.89
CA ILE A 385 8.56 12.98 27.31
C ILE A 385 8.85 12.05 26.13
N ILE A 386 10.04 12.17 25.53
CA ILE A 386 10.49 11.26 24.48
C ILE A 386 10.91 9.95 25.18
N PRO A 387 10.31 8.79 24.83
CA PRO A 387 10.69 7.51 25.42
C PRO A 387 12.15 7.15 25.06
N PRO A 388 12.81 6.27 25.84
CA PRO A 388 14.13 5.77 25.46
C PRO A 388 14.09 5.02 24.12
N PRO A 389 15.14 5.10 23.27
CA PRO A 389 15.17 4.46 21.95
C PRO A 389 14.69 3.01 21.97
N GLY A 390 13.78 2.67 21.05
CA GLY A 390 13.20 1.33 20.94
C GLY A 390 12.00 1.06 21.87
N TYR A 391 11.68 1.95 22.82
CA TYR A 391 10.56 1.77 23.77
C TYR A 391 9.31 2.59 23.44
N GLY A 392 9.26 3.17 22.24
CA GLY A 392 8.20 4.06 21.80
C GLY A 392 7.73 3.74 20.39
N THR A 393 6.64 4.38 19.99
CA THR A 393 6.09 4.31 18.62
C THR A 393 6.62 5.44 17.74
N GLN A 394 6.46 5.30 16.43
CA GLN A 394 7.01 6.26 15.45
C GLN A 394 6.58 7.71 15.71
N GLU A 395 5.35 7.92 16.19
CA GLU A 395 4.80 9.23 16.49
C GLU A 395 5.28 9.81 17.83
N GLN A 396 6.13 9.10 18.59
CA GLN A 396 6.77 9.60 19.81
C GLN A 396 8.20 10.10 19.56
N TYR A 397 8.89 9.61 18.53
CA TYR A 397 10.24 10.09 18.16
C TYR A 397 10.24 11.20 17.10
N PRO A 398 10.96 12.32 17.30
CA PRO A 398 11.46 13.09 16.16
C PRO A 398 12.47 12.22 15.39
N ILE A 399 12.63 12.44 14.09
CA ILE A 399 13.41 11.55 13.21
C ILE A 399 14.86 12.00 13.15
#